data_AF-A0A661P4F7-F1
#
_entry.id   AF-A0A661P4F7-F1
#
_cell.length_a   1.000
_cell.length_b   1.000
_cell.length_c   1.000
_cell.angle_alpha   90.00
_cell.angle_beta   90.00
_cell.angle_gamma   90.00
#
_symmetry.space_group_name_H-M   'P 1'
#
loop_
_entity.id
_entity.type
_entity.pdbx_description
1 polymer ?
#
loop_
_entity_poly.entity_id
_entity_poly.type
_entity_poly.pdbx_seq_one_letter_code
_entity_poly.pdbx_strand_id
1 'polypeptide(L)'
;MGCGFISCRSWSARGACSALPLLAAALLFGCSDEAPIRAEIEIVIDTDVPLLSQVDDPDAALTTVRVDRLRIDVFDATGTRWIESRDFAAGDPSNWPVTFGVRSAPDDEGRTFRLRVRAYPSGRVEALFVRDELGDIVFDETGTPIPVLDLNGDPEQAPRRVFTVDRLVHAKLEQGARQRLSVFLAGDCMGVEADVVTGLSCVQGGDQPAAVAISTAALEDVGELPASKVGSWARAKGEPCLGEPRPP
;
A
#
# COMPACT_ATOMS: atom_id res chain seq x y z
N MET A 1 44.39 12.64 9.12
CA MET A 1 44.56 11.88 7.85
C MET A 1 43.22 11.96 7.12
N GLY A 2 42.98 12.63 6.00
CA GLY A 2 43.68 13.61 5.18
C GLY A 2 42.62 14.06 4.16
N CYS A 3 42.11 15.29 4.28
CA CYS A 3 41.09 15.83 3.37
C CYS A 3 41.76 16.35 2.09
N GLY A 4 41.42 15.74 0.95
CA GLY A 4 41.86 16.21 -0.37
C GLY A 4 40.92 17.31 -0.89
N PHE A 5 41.40 18.55 -0.91
CA PHE A 5 40.79 19.67 -1.63
C PHE A 5 41.18 19.59 -3.11
N ILE A 6 40.18 19.50 -4.01
CA ILE A 6 40.41 19.65 -5.45
C ILE A 6 40.37 21.15 -5.78
N SER A 7 41.54 21.68 -6.14
CA SER A 7 41.77 23.06 -6.56
C SER A 7 41.28 23.27 -7.99
N CYS A 8 40.37 24.23 -8.17
CA CYS A 8 39.94 24.71 -9.49
C CYS A 8 40.95 25.76 -9.99
N ARG A 9 41.80 25.39 -10.96
CA ARG A 9 42.71 26.34 -11.62
C ARG A 9 42.02 27.00 -12.81
N SER A 10 41.88 28.32 -12.72
CA SER A 10 41.54 29.22 -13.82
C SER A 10 42.71 29.33 -14.82
N TRP A 11 42.45 29.10 -16.11
CA TRP A 11 43.35 29.46 -17.20
C TRP A 11 42.65 30.41 -18.17
N SER A 12 43.09 31.67 -18.12
CA SER A 12 42.79 32.71 -19.09
C SER A 12 43.95 32.81 -20.07
N ALA A 13 43.72 32.51 -21.35
CA ALA A 13 44.60 32.92 -22.42
C ALA A 13 43.76 33.28 -23.65
N ARG A 14 43.84 34.56 -24.03
CA ARG A 14 43.27 35.14 -25.24
C ARG A 14 44.13 34.70 -26.42
N GLY A 15 43.52 34.20 -27.48
CA GLY A 15 44.19 33.90 -28.74
C GLY A 15 43.16 33.79 -29.85
N ALA A 16 43.03 34.86 -30.64
CA ALA A 16 42.26 34.87 -31.88
C ALA A 16 42.98 34.01 -32.93
N CYS A 17 42.30 33.00 -33.47
CA CYS A 17 42.77 32.30 -34.66
C CYS A 17 41.61 31.62 -35.40
N SER A 18 41.41 32.04 -36.64
CA SER A 18 40.85 31.28 -37.76
C SER A 18 39.38 30.84 -37.69
N ALA A 19 38.54 31.61 -38.39
CA ALA A 19 37.23 31.19 -38.86
C ALA A 19 37.38 30.10 -39.95
N LEU A 20 37.15 28.85 -39.55
CA LEU A 20 36.88 27.72 -40.45
C LEU A 20 35.36 27.51 -40.50
N PRO A 21 34.73 27.38 -41.69
CA PRO A 21 33.35 26.96 -41.79
C PRO A 21 33.29 25.44 -41.57
N LEU A 22 33.21 25.02 -40.30
CA LEU A 22 32.84 23.65 -39.93
C LEU A 22 31.34 23.49 -40.15
N LEU A 23 31.00 23.25 -41.43
CA LEU A 23 29.69 22.80 -41.85
C LEU A 23 29.43 21.39 -41.30
N ALA A 24 28.37 21.27 -40.50
CA ALA A 24 27.44 20.13 -40.47
C ALA A 24 28.01 18.70 -40.31
N ALA A 25 28.53 18.36 -39.12
CA ALA A 25 28.78 16.95 -38.73
C ALA A 25 28.35 16.63 -37.29
N ALA A 26 27.24 17.23 -36.81
CA ALA A 26 26.77 17.08 -35.42
C ALA A 26 25.33 16.56 -35.28
N LEU A 27 24.77 15.87 -36.28
CA LEU A 27 23.39 15.35 -36.25
C LEU A 27 23.28 13.81 -36.33
N LEU A 28 24.38 13.05 -36.25
CA LEU A 28 24.34 11.59 -36.38
C LEU A 28 24.49 10.81 -35.06
N PHE A 29 24.56 11.49 -33.90
CA PHE A 29 24.34 10.85 -32.60
C PHE A 29 22.87 10.99 -32.20
N GLY A 30 21.98 10.52 -33.08
CA GLY A 30 20.62 10.21 -32.65
C GLY A 30 20.71 8.94 -31.81
N CYS A 31 20.76 9.10 -30.48
CA CYS A 31 20.58 7.98 -29.56
C CYS A 31 19.26 7.29 -29.93
N SER A 32 19.35 6.14 -30.61
CA SER A 32 18.20 5.33 -31.02
C SER A 32 17.81 4.31 -29.95
N ASP A 33 18.35 4.47 -28.73
CA ASP A 33 17.94 3.69 -27.57
C ASP A 33 16.59 4.22 -27.07
N GLU A 34 15.52 3.77 -27.74
CA GLU A 34 14.19 3.83 -27.17
C GLU A 34 14.21 3.05 -25.85
N ALA A 35 14.00 3.78 -24.75
CA ALA A 35 14.11 3.20 -23.42
C ALA A 35 13.13 2.02 -23.29
N PRO A 36 13.55 0.88 -22.70
CA PRO A 36 12.66 -0.25 -22.49
C PRO A 36 11.38 0.18 -21.76
N ILE A 37 10.22 -0.27 -22.25
CA ILE A 37 8.94 -0.08 -21.57
C ILE A 37 9.04 -0.77 -20.20
N ARG A 38 8.88 0.01 -19.13
CA ARG A 38 8.92 -0.51 -17.77
C ARG A 38 7.64 -1.26 -17.46
N ALA A 39 7.76 -2.35 -16.69
CA ALA A 39 6.59 -3.01 -16.15
C ALA A 39 5.88 -2.07 -15.15
N GLU A 40 4.58 -1.88 -15.36
CA GLU A 40 3.74 -1.07 -14.49
C GLU A 40 2.46 -1.84 -14.19
N ILE A 41 2.16 -2.01 -12.89
CA ILE A 41 0.87 -2.53 -12.44
C ILE A 41 0.05 -1.38 -11.87
N GLU A 42 -1.13 -1.19 -12.43
CA GLU A 42 -2.20 -0.37 -11.88
C GLU A 42 -3.03 -1.22 -10.92
N ILE A 43 -3.00 -0.89 -9.64
CA ILE A 43 -3.72 -1.64 -8.62
C ILE A 43 -4.96 -0.84 -8.25
N VAL A 44 -6.13 -1.48 -8.40
CA VAL A 44 -7.44 -0.89 -8.15
C VAL A 44 -8.04 -1.56 -6.92
N ILE A 45 -8.23 -0.77 -5.86
CA ILE A 45 -8.73 -1.25 -4.57
C ILE A 45 -10.15 -0.73 -4.37
N ASP A 46 -11.07 -1.62 -4.03
CA ASP A 46 -12.43 -1.29 -3.66
C ASP A 46 -12.87 -2.03 -2.38
N THR A 47 -13.96 -1.58 -1.77
CA THR A 47 -14.53 -2.20 -0.55
C THR A 47 -16.05 -2.13 -0.59
N ASP A 48 -16.72 -2.97 0.18
CA ASP A 48 -18.15 -2.82 0.50
C ASP A 48 -18.40 -2.26 1.90
N VAL A 49 -17.36 -2.09 2.72
CA VAL A 49 -17.48 -1.52 4.06
C VAL A 49 -17.92 -0.06 3.96
N PRO A 50 -18.87 0.41 4.81
CA PRO A 50 -19.28 1.81 4.80
C PRO A 50 -18.15 2.75 5.23
N LEU A 51 -18.18 3.96 4.69
CA LEU A 51 -17.27 5.03 5.06
C LEU A 51 -17.81 5.86 6.21
N LEU A 52 -16.93 6.60 6.89
CA LEU A 52 -17.33 7.56 7.92
C LEU A 52 -18.36 8.59 7.42
N SER A 53 -18.22 9.06 6.18
CA SER A 53 -19.14 10.03 5.55
C SER A 53 -20.53 9.47 5.26
N GLN A 54 -20.72 8.14 5.34
CA GLN A 54 -22.00 7.46 5.11
C GLN A 54 -22.73 7.15 6.43
N VAL A 55 -22.15 7.52 7.58
CA VAL A 55 -22.78 7.34 8.88
C VAL A 55 -23.51 8.64 9.25
N ASP A 56 -24.85 8.59 9.22
CA ASP A 56 -25.70 9.77 9.47
C ASP A 56 -25.65 10.25 10.94
N ASP A 57 -25.42 9.33 11.88
CA ASP A 57 -25.39 9.61 13.32
C ASP A 57 -23.94 9.65 13.84
N PRO A 58 -23.44 10.83 14.27
CA PRO A 58 -22.06 10.96 14.78
C PRO A 58 -21.81 10.17 16.06
N ASP A 59 -22.83 9.94 16.90
CA ASP A 59 -22.68 9.13 18.12
C ASP A 59 -22.57 7.64 17.75
N ALA A 60 -23.38 7.20 16.78
CA ALA A 60 -23.25 5.87 16.20
C ALA A 60 -21.92 5.67 15.48
N ALA A 61 -21.29 6.73 14.96
CA ALA A 61 -19.99 6.62 14.33
C ALA A 61 -18.96 5.99 15.28
N LEU A 62 -19.03 6.17 16.59
CA LEU A 62 -18.05 5.56 17.49
C LEU A 62 -18.16 4.03 17.61
N THR A 63 -19.35 3.49 17.39
CA THR A 63 -19.68 2.06 17.57
C THR A 63 -19.92 1.31 16.25
N THR A 64 -20.17 2.05 15.17
CA THR A 64 -20.46 1.49 13.84
C THR A 64 -19.17 1.09 13.13
N VAL A 65 -19.22 -0.09 12.50
CA VAL A 65 -18.17 -0.56 11.62
C VAL A 65 -18.05 0.37 10.43
N ARG A 66 -16.86 0.95 10.21
CA ARG A 66 -16.57 1.85 9.10
C ARG A 66 -15.08 1.89 8.81
N VAL A 67 -14.72 2.42 7.65
CA VAL A 67 -13.32 2.70 7.28
C VAL A 67 -13.19 4.12 6.71
N ASP A 68 -12.04 4.74 6.93
CA ASP A 68 -11.69 6.06 6.35
C ASP A 68 -10.18 6.18 6.06
N ARG A 69 -9.42 5.11 6.31
CA ARG A 69 -8.00 4.96 5.97
C ARG A 69 -7.79 3.70 5.16
N LEU A 70 -6.83 3.79 4.24
CA LEU A 70 -6.37 2.67 3.43
C LEU A 70 -4.85 2.63 3.50
N ARG A 71 -4.28 1.59 4.10
CA ARG A 71 -2.84 1.34 4.12
C ARG A 71 -2.48 0.21 3.15
N ILE A 72 -1.38 0.41 2.45
CA ILE A 72 -0.86 -0.49 1.44
C ILE A 72 0.60 -0.73 1.78
N ASP A 73 0.95 -1.99 2.05
CA ASP A 73 2.33 -2.40 2.31
C ASP A 73 2.77 -3.38 1.23
N VAL A 74 3.95 -3.12 0.65
CA VAL A 74 4.56 -3.95 -0.39
C VAL A 74 5.71 -4.73 0.23
N PHE A 75 5.69 -6.05 0.04
CA PHE A 75 6.73 -6.97 0.51
C PHE A 75 7.34 -7.74 -0.66
N ASP A 76 8.52 -8.30 -0.45
CA ASP A 76 9.09 -9.24 -1.41
C ASP A 76 8.22 -10.51 -1.59
N ALA A 77 8.61 -11.40 -2.50
CA ALA A 77 7.88 -12.63 -2.79
C ALA A 77 7.72 -13.55 -1.56
N THR A 78 8.64 -13.47 -0.59
CA THR A 78 8.64 -14.29 0.63
C THR A 78 7.80 -13.68 1.74
N GLY A 79 7.51 -12.38 1.67
CA GLY A 79 6.87 -11.63 2.74
C GLY A 79 7.79 -11.26 3.90
N THR A 80 9.10 -11.58 3.80
CA THR A 80 10.05 -11.34 4.89
C THR A 80 10.63 -9.94 4.87
N ARG A 81 10.81 -9.36 3.67
CA ARG A 81 11.32 -8.00 3.50
C ARG A 81 10.20 -7.04 3.13
N TRP A 82 10.02 -6.02 3.96
CA TRP A 82 9.21 -4.84 3.64
C TRP A 82 9.94 -3.94 2.64
N ILE A 83 9.24 -3.50 1.59
CA ILE A 83 9.77 -2.70 0.49
C ILE A 83 9.27 -1.26 0.59
N GLU A 84 7.95 -1.08 0.70
CA GLU A 84 7.30 0.23 0.67
C GLU A 84 5.98 0.19 1.47
N SER A 85 5.57 1.32 2.05
CA SER A 85 4.23 1.50 2.61
C SER A 85 3.65 2.86 2.23
N ARG A 86 2.34 2.91 2.04
CA ARG A 86 1.58 4.14 1.84
C ARG A 86 0.27 4.05 2.61
N ASP A 87 -0.15 5.17 3.19
CA ASP A 87 -1.41 5.28 3.93
C ASP A 87 -2.20 6.50 3.42
N PHE A 88 -3.44 6.26 3.02
CA PHE A 88 -4.30 7.20 2.32
C PHE A 88 -5.52 7.53 3.17
N ALA A 89 -5.98 8.78 3.11
CA ALA A 89 -7.33 9.12 3.54
C ALA A 89 -8.34 8.65 2.48
N ALA A 90 -9.28 7.81 2.89
CA ALA A 90 -10.25 7.13 2.03
C ALA A 90 -11.69 7.25 2.56
N GLY A 91 -11.99 8.33 3.28
CA GLY A 91 -13.30 8.57 3.90
C GLY A 91 -14.38 9.15 2.97
N ASP A 92 -14.02 9.61 1.77
CA ASP A 92 -14.94 10.16 0.77
C ASP A 92 -15.29 9.10 -0.29
N PRO A 93 -16.59 8.81 -0.56
CA PRO A 93 -16.99 7.86 -1.59
C PRO A 93 -16.46 8.18 -2.98
N SER A 94 -16.23 9.46 -3.32
CA SER A 94 -15.69 9.84 -4.64
C SER A 94 -14.24 9.42 -4.86
N ASN A 95 -13.53 9.05 -3.78
CA ASN A 95 -12.17 8.54 -3.86
C ASN A 95 -12.11 7.03 -4.15
N TRP A 96 -13.26 6.36 -4.24
CA TRP A 96 -13.35 4.92 -4.51
C TRP A 96 -13.82 4.63 -5.94
N PRO A 97 -13.21 3.64 -6.63
CA PRO A 97 -12.10 2.79 -6.16
C PRO A 97 -10.76 3.54 -6.10
N VAL A 98 -9.92 3.21 -5.13
CA VAL A 98 -8.58 3.79 -4.97
C VAL A 98 -7.63 3.14 -5.97
N THR A 99 -6.93 3.94 -6.77
CA THR A 99 -5.96 3.44 -7.76
C THR A 99 -4.55 3.87 -7.41
N PHE A 100 -3.58 2.97 -7.49
CA PHE A 100 -2.17 3.29 -7.34
C PHE A 100 -1.28 2.44 -8.27
N GLY A 101 -0.16 3.02 -8.71
CA GLY A 101 0.79 2.35 -9.58
C GLY A 101 1.97 1.78 -8.80
N VAL A 102 2.39 0.55 -9.14
CA VAL A 102 3.68 -0.02 -8.73
C VAL A 102 4.54 -0.18 -9.97
N ARG A 103 5.78 0.31 -9.89
CA ARG A 103 6.75 0.27 -10.98
C ARG A 103 7.93 -0.63 -10.61
N SER A 104 8.39 -1.44 -11.57
CA SER A 104 9.62 -2.21 -11.39
C SER A 104 10.86 -1.32 -11.46
N ALA A 105 11.90 -1.67 -10.70
CA ALA A 105 13.25 -1.24 -11.03
C ALA A 105 13.68 -1.87 -12.38
N PRO A 106 14.70 -1.31 -13.07
CA PRO A 106 15.18 -1.87 -14.34
C PRO A 106 15.60 -3.35 -14.24
N ASP A 107 16.14 -3.75 -13.08
CA ASP A 107 16.69 -5.09 -12.85
C ASP A 107 15.67 -6.07 -12.22
N ASP A 108 14.40 -5.65 -12.06
CA ASP A 108 13.33 -6.40 -11.39
C ASP A 108 12.47 -7.21 -12.37
N GLU A 109 13.09 -7.83 -13.38
CA GLU A 109 12.38 -8.60 -14.40
C GLU A 109 11.61 -9.78 -13.79
N GLY A 110 10.30 -9.89 -14.07
CA GLY A 110 9.48 -11.00 -13.59
C GLY A 110 9.30 -11.04 -12.06
N ARG A 111 9.58 -9.91 -11.38
CA ARG A 111 9.56 -9.84 -9.92
C ARG A 111 8.17 -10.16 -9.40
N THR A 112 8.16 -11.04 -8.42
CA THR A 112 6.98 -11.40 -7.66
C THR A 112 7.01 -10.66 -6.32
N PHE A 113 5.87 -10.16 -5.87
CA PHE A 113 5.74 -9.40 -4.64
C PHE A 113 4.42 -9.71 -3.93
N ARG A 114 4.39 -9.49 -2.62
CA ARG A 114 3.16 -9.57 -1.83
C ARG A 114 2.66 -8.18 -1.52
N LEU A 115 1.37 -7.97 -1.71
CA LEU A 115 0.68 -6.72 -1.41
C LEU A 115 -0.26 -6.95 -0.25
N ARG A 116 -0.03 -6.28 0.87
CA ARG A 116 -0.98 -6.23 1.99
C ARG A 116 -1.77 -4.94 1.90
N VAL A 117 -3.08 -5.04 1.87
CA VAL A 117 -4.01 -3.92 1.76
C VAL A 117 -4.93 -3.95 2.97
N ARG A 118 -4.98 -2.85 3.71
CA ARG A 118 -5.72 -2.72 4.96
C ARG A 118 -6.65 -1.52 4.93
N ALA A 119 -7.95 -1.73 5.07
CA ALA A 119 -8.92 -0.66 5.31
C ALA A 119 -9.33 -0.64 6.79
N TYR A 120 -9.26 0.53 7.41
CA TYR A 120 -9.51 0.70 8.85
C TYR A 120 -10.04 2.11 9.18
N PRO A 121 -10.68 2.29 10.34
CA PRO A 121 -11.04 3.61 10.84
C PRO A 121 -9.87 4.33 11.52
N SER A 122 -9.76 5.62 11.27
CA SER A 122 -8.81 6.54 11.88
C SER A 122 -8.99 6.55 13.40
N GLY A 123 -7.87 6.72 14.13
CA GLY A 123 -7.86 6.66 15.59
C GLY A 123 -8.08 5.28 16.20
N ARG A 124 -8.36 4.23 15.41
CA ARG A 124 -8.36 2.82 15.87
C ARG A 124 -7.04 2.14 15.53
N VAL A 125 -5.97 2.75 16.01
CA VAL A 125 -4.60 2.26 15.86
C VAL A 125 -3.99 1.93 17.22
N GLU A 126 -2.97 1.09 17.24
CA GLU A 126 -2.20 0.73 18.41
C GLU A 126 -0.71 0.97 18.13
N ALA A 127 0.02 1.41 19.16
CA ALA A 127 1.46 1.58 19.05
C ALA A 127 2.13 0.22 18.88
N LEU A 128 3.10 0.16 17.97
CA LEU A 128 3.98 -0.99 17.84
C LEU A 128 5.17 -0.85 18.77
N PHE A 129 5.56 -1.95 19.38
CA PHE A 129 6.71 -2.02 20.28
C PHE A 129 7.72 -3.02 19.76
N VAL A 130 9.00 -2.73 20.00
CA VAL A 130 10.10 -3.65 19.69
C VAL A 130 9.87 -4.94 20.47
N ARG A 131 10.03 -6.07 19.78
CA ARG A 131 9.98 -7.40 20.37
C ARG A 131 11.34 -8.09 20.23
N ASP A 132 11.73 -8.87 21.23
CA ASP A 132 12.94 -9.68 21.18
C ASP A 132 12.74 -10.99 20.39
N GLU A 133 13.74 -11.87 20.39
CA GLU A 133 13.69 -13.16 19.69
C GLU A 133 12.63 -14.12 20.25
N LEU A 134 12.18 -13.91 21.50
CA LEU A 134 11.13 -14.69 22.15
C LEU A 134 9.74 -14.08 21.90
N GLY A 135 9.69 -12.90 21.28
CA GLY A 135 8.47 -12.15 21.01
C GLY A 135 8.03 -11.28 22.20
N ASP A 136 8.84 -11.16 23.26
CA ASP A 136 8.55 -10.34 24.42
C ASP A 136 8.79 -8.86 24.10
N ILE A 137 7.97 -7.98 24.69
CA ILE A 137 8.14 -6.52 24.51
C ILE A 137 9.44 -6.09 25.17
N VAL A 138 10.27 -5.35 24.44
CA VAL A 138 11.51 -4.79 24.95
C VAL A 138 11.19 -3.47 25.68
N PHE A 139 11.73 -3.33 26.88
CA PHE A 139 11.59 -2.14 27.73
C PHE A 139 12.93 -1.42 27.86
N ASP A 140 12.92 -0.10 28.01
CA ASP A 140 14.11 0.70 28.32
C ASP A 140 14.51 0.59 29.81
N GLU A 141 15.56 1.33 30.19
CA GLU A 141 16.08 1.36 31.56
C GLU A 141 15.09 1.89 32.62
N THR A 142 14.01 2.56 32.18
CA THR A 142 12.94 3.08 33.06
C THR A 142 11.77 2.12 33.20
N GLY A 143 11.78 1.00 32.47
CA GLY A 143 10.65 0.08 32.37
C GLY A 143 9.56 0.57 31.41
N THR A 144 9.87 1.48 30.49
CA THR A 144 8.95 1.94 29.45
C THR A 144 9.12 1.10 28.18
N PRO A 145 8.04 0.59 27.55
CA PRO A 145 8.14 -0.12 26.28
C PRO A 145 8.81 0.71 25.18
N ILE A 146 9.77 0.13 24.47
CA ILE A 146 10.45 0.80 23.35
C ILE A 146 9.54 0.75 22.11
N PRO A 147 9.08 1.90 21.59
CA PRO A 147 8.26 1.91 20.38
C PRO A 147 9.09 1.54 19.16
N VAL A 148 8.46 0.88 18.18
CA VAL A 148 9.00 0.86 16.81
C VAL A 148 8.86 2.29 16.28
N LEU A 149 9.92 2.84 15.69
CA LEU A 149 9.87 4.19 15.10
C LEU A 149 9.86 4.09 13.58
N ASP A 150 9.12 4.99 12.93
CA ASP A 150 9.11 5.13 11.48
C ASP A 150 10.37 5.86 10.96
N LEU A 151 10.43 6.15 9.66
CA LEU A 151 11.56 6.86 9.05
C LEU A 151 11.73 8.30 9.54
N ASN A 152 10.72 8.89 10.17
CA ASN A 152 10.76 10.23 10.75
C ASN A 152 11.07 10.22 12.26
N GLY A 153 11.16 9.04 12.88
CA GLY A 153 11.35 8.89 14.32
C GLY A 153 10.05 8.98 15.12
N ASP A 154 8.89 8.94 14.46
CA ASP A 154 7.59 8.89 15.13
C ASP A 154 7.24 7.44 15.50
N PRO A 155 6.54 7.18 16.62
CA PRO A 155 6.09 5.83 16.96
C PRO A 155 5.23 5.24 15.84
N GLU A 156 5.67 4.12 15.28
CA GLU A 156 4.94 3.37 14.28
C GLU A 156 3.65 2.83 14.92
N GLN A 157 2.55 3.00 14.19
CA GLN A 157 1.24 2.56 14.62
C GLN A 157 0.70 1.50 13.66
N ALA A 158 0.04 0.49 14.20
CA ALA A 158 -0.69 -0.51 13.45
C ALA A 158 -2.21 -0.31 13.62
N PRO A 159 -3.01 -0.51 12.56
CA PRO A 159 -4.46 -0.62 12.69
C PRO A 159 -4.84 -1.74 13.65
N ARG A 160 -5.80 -1.48 14.55
CA ARG A 160 -6.34 -2.49 15.46
C ARG A 160 -7.08 -3.55 14.64
N ARG A 161 -6.67 -4.80 14.80
CA ARG A 161 -7.14 -5.94 13.98
C ARG A 161 -8.66 -6.04 13.90
N VAL A 162 -9.35 -5.93 15.04
CA VAL A 162 -10.82 -6.08 15.15
C VAL A 162 -11.63 -5.08 14.30
N PHE A 163 -11.03 -3.96 13.89
CA PHE A 163 -11.67 -2.92 13.06
C PHE A 163 -11.09 -2.84 11.65
N THR A 164 -10.29 -3.82 11.24
CA THR A 164 -9.53 -3.79 9.99
C THR A 164 -10.01 -4.88 9.06
N VAL A 165 -10.21 -4.55 7.78
CA VAL A 165 -10.25 -5.55 6.70
C VAL A 165 -8.83 -5.69 6.16
N ASP A 166 -8.23 -6.86 6.30
CA ASP A 166 -6.82 -7.12 5.96
C ASP A 166 -6.72 -8.17 4.85
N ARG A 167 -6.28 -7.72 3.68
CA ARG A 167 -6.20 -8.53 2.47
C ARG A 167 -4.76 -8.64 2.01
N LEU A 168 -4.31 -9.87 1.75
CA LEU A 168 -3.03 -10.15 1.13
C LEU A 168 -3.25 -10.65 -0.29
N VAL A 169 -2.45 -10.15 -1.22
CA VAL A 169 -2.49 -10.52 -2.62
C VAL A 169 -1.07 -10.80 -3.09
N HIS A 170 -0.93 -11.83 -3.93
CA HIS A 170 0.33 -12.18 -4.55
C HIS A 170 0.28 -11.73 -6.01
N ALA A 171 1.25 -10.93 -6.44
CA ALA A 171 1.28 -10.38 -7.80
C ALA A 171 2.67 -10.60 -8.43
N LYS A 172 2.67 -10.77 -9.75
CA LYS A 172 3.88 -10.97 -10.55
C LYS A 172 3.88 -9.95 -11.68
N LEU A 173 4.91 -9.10 -11.74
CA LEU A 173 5.04 -8.14 -12.84
C LEU A 173 5.49 -8.87 -14.12
N GLU A 174 4.78 -8.63 -15.22
CA GLU A 174 5.23 -9.03 -16.55
C GLU A 174 5.93 -7.87 -17.25
N GLN A 175 7.06 -8.16 -17.91
CA GLN A 175 7.83 -7.13 -18.58
C GLN A 175 7.12 -6.58 -19.81
N GLY A 176 7.31 -5.28 -20.06
CA GLY A 176 6.76 -4.59 -21.23
C GLY A 176 5.24 -4.50 -21.24
N ALA A 177 4.57 -4.93 -20.18
CA ALA A 177 3.13 -4.89 -20.04
C ALA A 177 2.71 -3.83 -19.02
N ARG A 178 1.60 -3.15 -19.33
CA ARG A 178 0.85 -2.37 -18.35
C ARG A 178 -0.37 -3.21 -17.97
N GLN A 179 -0.41 -3.63 -16.72
CA GLN A 179 -1.41 -4.58 -16.22
C GLN A 179 -2.23 -3.96 -15.10
N ARG A 180 -3.43 -4.49 -14.87
CA ARG A 180 -4.30 -4.13 -13.76
C ARG A 180 -4.42 -5.28 -12.77
N LEU A 181 -4.34 -4.93 -11.48
CA LEU A 181 -4.65 -5.83 -10.37
C LEU A 181 -5.83 -5.28 -9.59
N SER A 182 -6.95 -5.99 -9.57
CA SER A 182 -8.10 -5.62 -8.75
C SER A 182 -8.06 -6.31 -7.38
N VAL A 183 -8.20 -5.53 -6.32
CA VAL A 183 -8.24 -6.00 -4.94
C VAL A 183 -9.54 -5.55 -4.30
N PHE A 184 -10.33 -6.50 -3.83
CA PHE A 184 -11.58 -6.23 -3.13
C PHE A 184 -11.45 -6.52 -1.64
N LEU A 185 -11.80 -5.54 -0.80
CA LEU A 185 -11.80 -5.62 0.65
C LEU A 185 -13.22 -5.87 1.14
N ALA A 186 -13.58 -7.14 1.29
CA ALA A 186 -14.91 -7.54 1.76
C ALA A 186 -15.06 -7.31 3.26
N GLY A 187 -16.15 -6.67 3.68
CA GLY A 187 -16.46 -6.41 5.09
C GLY A 187 -16.63 -7.67 5.91
N ASP A 188 -17.03 -8.79 5.28
CA ASP A 188 -17.08 -10.11 5.93
C ASP A 188 -15.70 -10.60 6.41
N CYS A 189 -14.61 -10.04 5.88
CA CYS A 189 -13.24 -10.31 6.32
C CYS A 189 -12.76 -9.38 7.44
N MET A 190 -13.61 -8.49 7.96
CA MET A 190 -13.22 -7.61 9.05
C MET A 190 -12.81 -8.41 10.29
N GLY A 191 -11.69 -8.02 10.89
CA GLY A 191 -11.14 -8.70 12.07
C GLY A 191 -10.24 -9.89 11.76
N VAL A 192 -10.20 -10.36 10.50
CA VAL A 192 -9.34 -11.48 10.08
C VAL A 192 -8.00 -10.92 9.61
N GLU A 193 -6.94 -11.19 10.35
CA GLU A 193 -5.59 -10.76 9.98
C GLU A 193 -5.02 -11.61 8.85
N ALA A 194 -4.33 -10.95 7.92
CA ALA A 194 -3.53 -11.63 6.92
C ALA A 194 -2.12 -11.93 7.44
N ASP A 195 -1.64 -13.15 7.19
CA ASP A 195 -0.28 -13.56 7.49
C ASP A 195 0.60 -13.40 6.25
N VAL A 196 1.43 -12.36 6.29
CA VAL A 196 2.34 -11.98 5.20
C VAL A 196 3.41 -13.03 4.96
N VAL A 197 3.82 -13.83 5.95
CA VAL A 197 4.88 -14.83 5.83
C VAL A 197 4.30 -16.13 5.28
N THR A 198 3.23 -16.65 5.87
CA THR A 198 2.61 -17.89 5.41
C THR A 198 1.74 -17.70 4.16
N GLY A 199 1.42 -16.45 3.81
CA GLY A 199 0.60 -16.14 2.63
C GLY A 199 -0.87 -16.44 2.85
N LEU A 200 -1.35 -16.37 4.09
CA LEU A 200 -2.76 -16.59 4.42
C LEU A 200 -3.51 -15.26 4.45
N SER A 201 -4.70 -15.21 3.87
CA SER A 201 -5.58 -14.05 3.94
C SER A 201 -7.04 -14.44 3.76
N CYS A 202 -7.95 -13.67 4.36
CA CYS A 202 -9.37 -13.84 4.11
C CYS A 202 -9.71 -13.51 2.66
N VAL A 203 -10.49 -14.39 2.02
CA VAL A 203 -11.05 -14.23 0.67
C VAL A 203 -12.58 -14.23 0.78
N GLN A 204 -13.24 -13.44 -0.07
CA GLN A 204 -14.69 -13.53 -0.23
C GLN A 204 -15.03 -14.87 -0.92
N GLY A 205 -15.95 -15.67 -0.36
CA GLY A 205 -16.47 -16.87 -1.06
C GLY A 205 -16.63 -18.16 -0.26
N GLY A 206 -16.64 -18.12 1.08
CA GLY A 206 -16.94 -19.30 1.93
C GLY A 206 -18.01 -19.01 2.97
N ASP A 207 -18.60 -20.06 3.56
CA ASP A 207 -19.61 -19.96 4.63
C ASP A 207 -19.07 -19.28 5.90
N GLN A 208 -17.74 -19.21 6.04
CA GLN A 208 -17.05 -18.50 7.11
C GLN A 208 -15.81 -17.78 6.56
N PRO A 209 -15.49 -16.57 7.06
CA PRO A 209 -14.25 -15.88 6.71
C PRO A 209 -13.08 -16.66 7.32
N ALA A 210 -12.47 -17.52 6.52
CA ALA A 210 -11.28 -18.26 6.90
C ALA A 210 -10.08 -17.68 6.13
N ALA A 211 -8.93 -17.63 6.79
CA ALA A 211 -7.68 -17.29 6.11
C ALA A 211 -7.31 -18.45 5.18
N VAL A 212 -7.23 -18.16 3.88
CA VAL A 212 -6.89 -19.14 2.83
C VAL A 212 -5.54 -18.75 2.23
N ALA A 213 -4.78 -19.74 1.77
CA ALA A 213 -3.57 -19.50 1.00
C ALA A 213 -3.90 -18.65 -0.24
N ILE A 214 -3.16 -17.56 -0.41
CA ILE A 214 -3.32 -16.68 -1.56
C ILE A 214 -2.79 -17.36 -2.82
N SER A 215 -3.56 -17.31 -3.90
CA SER A 215 -3.04 -17.58 -5.25
C SER A 215 -2.43 -16.32 -5.83
N THR A 216 -1.57 -16.47 -6.85
CA THR A 216 -1.20 -15.34 -7.70
C THR A 216 -2.47 -14.78 -8.33
N ALA A 217 -2.70 -13.48 -8.13
CA ALA A 217 -3.85 -12.81 -8.69
C ALA A 217 -3.72 -12.72 -10.20
N ALA A 218 -4.84 -12.89 -10.89
CA ALA A 218 -4.92 -12.64 -12.32
C ALA A 218 -4.68 -11.15 -12.56
N LEU A 219 -3.85 -10.86 -13.57
CA LEU A 219 -3.64 -9.53 -14.07
C LEU A 219 -4.46 -9.34 -15.33
N GLU A 220 -5.14 -8.20 -15.41
CA GLU A 220 -6.04 -7.85 -16.51
C GLU A 220 -5.43 -6.72 -17.34
N ASP A 221 -5.90 -6.56 -18.58
CA ASP A 221 -5.57 -5.37 -19.35
C ASP A 221 -6.24 -4.13 -18.73
N VAL A 222 -5.57 -2.98 -18.83
CA VAL A 222 -6.10 -1.72 -18.31
C VAL A 222 -7.31 -1.29 -19.13
N GLY A 223 -8.49 -1.26 -18.51
CA GLY A 223 -9.77 -0.88 -19.13
C GLY A 223 -10.59 0.14 -18.32
N GLU A 224 -11.90 0.14 -18.49
CA GLU A 224 -12.80 0.94 -17.64
C GLU A 224 -12.78 0.43 -16.19
N LEU A 225 -12.94 1.34 -15.21
CA LEU A 225 -13.01 0.95 -13.80
C LEU A 225 -14.41 0.42 -13.47
N PRO A 226 -14.52 -0.64 -12.65
CA PRO A 226 -15.83 -1.09 -12.18
C PRO A 226 -16.48 -0.01 -11.29
N ALA A 227 -17.82 0.00 -11.24
CA ALA A 227 -18.54 0.82 -10.27
C ALA A 227 -18.15 0.40 -8.83
N SER A 228 -17.85 1.38 -7.98
CA SER A 228 -17.50 1.12 -6.59
C SER A 228 -18.68 0.49 -5.84
N LYS A 229 -18.35 -0.46 -4.95
CA LYS A 229 -19.29 -1.15 -4.07
C LYS A 229 -19.32 -0.56 -2.66
N VAL A 230 -18.67 0.57 -2.41
CA VAL A 230 -18.50 1.14 -1.07
C VAL A 230 -19.84 1.34 -0.34
N GLY A 231 -19.90 0.89 0.92
CA GLY A 231 -21.12 0.91 1.73
C GLY A 231 -22.22 -0.08 1.34
N SER A 232 -21.94 -1.01 0.41
CA SER A 232 -22.92 -2.07 0.05
C SER A 232 -22.95 -3.25 1.02
N TRP A 233 -22.06 -3.31 2.01
CA TRP A 233 -21.97 -4.44 2.95
C TRP A 233 -23.22 -4.55 3.83
N ALA A 234 -24.02 -5.57 3.58
CA ALA A 234 -25.34 -5.73 4.20
C ALA A 234 -25.28 -5.84 5.73
N ARG A 235 -24.27 -6.53 6.28
CA ARG A 235 -24.11 -6.71 7.74
C ARG A 235 -23.72 -5.43 8.49
N ALA A 236 -23.25 -4.40 7.77
CA ALA A 236 -22.98 -3.10 8.37
C ALA A 236 -24.27 -2.34 8.71
N LYS A 237 -25.37 -2.65 8.02
CA LYS A 237 -26.67 -2.06 8.28
C LYS A 237 -27.20 -2.69 9.56
N GLY A 238 -27.16 -1.96 10.66
CA GLY A 238 -27.66 -2.44 11.94
C GLY A 238 -29.07 -2.99 11.79
N GLU A 239 -29.28 -4.25 12.20
CA GLU A 239 -30.62 -4.79 12.31
C GLU A 239 -31.30 -4.08 13.49
N PRO A 240 -32.50 -3.49 13.29
CA PRO A 240 -33.21 -2.88 14.40
C PRO A 240 -33.47 -3.94 15.48
N CYS A 241 -33.13 -3.62 16.73
CA CYS A 241 -33.46 -4.47 17.87
C CYS A 241 -34.99 -4.55 17.99
N LEU A 242 -35.61 -5.61 17.48
CA LEU A 242 -37.06 -5.82 17.57
C LEU A 242 -37.51 -6.43 18.91
N GLY A 243 -36.60 -6.63 19.86
CA GLY A 243 -36.93 -7.17 21.18
C GLY A 243 -37.64 -6.16 22.08
N GLU A 244 -38.68 -6.59 22.79
CA GLU A 244 -39.28 -5.78 23.86
C GLU A 244 -38.22 -5.46 24.93
N PRO A 245 -38.17 -4.20 25.43
CA PRO A 245 -37.30 -3.85 26.54
C PRO A 245 -37.55 -4.79 27.72
N ARG A 246 -36.48 -5.32 28.32
CA ARG A 246 -36.62 -6.12 29.54
C ARG A 246 -37.25 -5.24 30.63
N PRO A 247 -38.34 -5.68 31.30
CA PRO A 247 -38.91 -4.91 32.40
C PRO A 247 -37.87 -4.70 33.51
N PRO A 248 -37.98 -3.58 34.26
CA PRO A 248 -37.04 -3.24 35.34
C PRO A 248 -37.02 -4.27 36.47
#